data_AF-A0A022XKM2-F1
#
_entry.id   AF-A0A022XKM2-F1
#
_cell.length_a   1.000
_cell.length_b   1.000
_cell.length_c   1.000
_cell.angle_alpha   90.00
_cell.angle_beta   90.00
_cell.angle_gamma   90.00
#
_symmetry.space_group_name_H-M   'P 1'
#
loop_
_entity.id
_entity.type
_entity.pdbx_description
1 polymer ?
#
loop_
_entity_poly.entity_id
_entity_poly.type
_entity_poly.pdbx_seq_one_letter_code
_entity_poly.pdbx_strand_id
1 'polypeptide(L)' 'MSLFKSSYYDKDYRAGAALMRARRPYIVRNIATGAALFSFCIGVYAFTINAVGQDDFSDVKVPDAPVAKQAAK' A
#
# COMPACT_ATOMS: atom_id res chain seq x y z
N MET A 1 -12.90 45.84 -2.99
CA MET A 1 -12.15 45.17 -1.90
C MET A 1 -11.69 43.81 -2.41
N SER A 2 -10.46 43.70 -2.90
CA SER A 2 -9.92 42.41 -3.36
C SER A 2 -9.56 41.57 -2.13
N LEU A 3 -10.25 40.45 -1.93
CA LEU A 3 -9.88 39.45 -0.92
C LEU A 3 -8.56 38.82 -1.35
N PHE A 4 -7.44 39.24 -0.74
CA PHE A 4 -6.17 38.57 -0.92
C PHE A 4 -6.31 37.11 -0.48
N LYS A 5 -6.34 36.19 -1.45
CA LYS A 5 -6.37 34.74 -1.18
C LYS A 5 -4.98 34.32 -0.69
N SER A 6 -4.76 34.40 0.61
CA SER A 6 -3.58 33.83 1.27
C SER A 6 -3.68 32.30 1.23
N SER A 7 -3.24 31.71 0.13
CA SER A 7 -3.20 30.27 -0.05
C SER A 7 -1.75 29.82 -0.19
N TYR A 8 -1.42 28.71 0.45
CA TYR A 8 -0.13 28.03 0.32
C TYR A 8 0.10 27.40 -1.06
N TYR A 9 -0.91 27.49 -1.94
CA TYR A 9 -0.92 26.97 -3.29
C TYR A 9 -1.10 28.10 -4.29
N ASP A 10 -0.41 27.98 -5.42
CA ASP A 10 -0.56 28.90 -6.55
C ASP A 10 -1.88 28.64 -7.30
N LYS A 11 -2.21 29.48 -8.29
CA LYS A 11 -3.39 29.37 -9.16
C LYS A 11 -3.52 28.00 -9.84
N ASP A 12 -2.40 27.34 -10.12
CA ASP A 12 -2.33 26.01 -10.73
C ASP A 12 -2.29 24.88 -9.68
N TYR A 13 -2.66 25.15 -8.43
CA TYR A 13 -2.62 24.22 -7.29
C TYR A 13 -1.24 23.64 -6.98
N ARG A 14 -0.18 24.31 -7.43
CA ARG A 14 1.21 23.92 -7.11
C ARG A 14 1.59 24.40 -5.72
N ALA A 15 2.37 23.62 -5.00
CA ALA A 15 2.88 24.01 -3.69
C ALA A 15 3.74 25.28 -3.82
N GLY A 16 3.36 26.36 -3.14
CA GLY A 16 4.12 27.61 -3.13
C GLY A 16 5.40 27.51 -2.29
N ALA A 17 6.29 28.49 -2.44
CA ALA A 17 7.59 28.51 -1.78
C ALA A 17 7.49 28.42 -0.24
N ALA A 18 6.49 29.07 0.36
CA ALA A 18 6.23 29.01 1.80
C ALA A 18 5.92 27.58 2.28
N LEU A 19 5.09 26.85 1.53
CA LEU A 19 4.71 25.47 1.83
C LEU A 19 5.89 24.52 1.68
N MET A 20 6.66 24.67 0.59
CA MET A 20 7.86 23.85 0.38
C MET A 20 8.88 24.03 1.50
N ARG A 21 9.12 25.26 1.95
CA ARG A 21 10.01 25.55 3.09
C ARG A 21 9.51 24.91 4.38
N ALA A 22 8.22 25.00 4.67
CA ALA A 22 7.62 24.38 5.84
C ALA A 22 7.75 22.84 5.83
N ARG A 23 7.76 22.21 4.64
CA ARG A 23 7.86 20.75 4.49
C ARG A 23 9.28 20.20 4.49
N ARG A 24 10.30 21.01 4.17
CA ARG A 24 11.71 20.59 4.11
C ARG A 24 12.17 19.65 5.24
N PRO A 25 11.89 19.93 6.54
CA PRO A 25 12.38 19.07 7.62
C PRO A 25 11.69 17.70 7.69
N TYR A 26 10.50 17.54 7.12
CA TYR A 26 9.71 16.32 7.22
C TYR A 26 9.90 15.38 6.02
N ILE A 27 10.36 15.88 4.87
CA ILE A 27 10.50 15.06 3.66
C ILE A 27 11.41 13.86 3.92
N VAL A 28 12.61 14.10 4.45
CA VAL A 28 13.58 13.03 4.71
C VAL A 28 13.06 12.06 5.77
N ARG A 29 12.51 12.59 6.87
CA ARG A 29 12.01 11.77 7.99
C ARG A 29 10.84 10.89 7.56
N ASN A 30 9.90 11.43 6.80
CA ASN A 30 8.73 10.68 6.34
C ASN A 30 9.12 9.63 5.30
N ILE A 31 10.05 9.95 4.39
CA ILE A 31 10.56 8.95 3.43
C ILE A 31 11.27 7.83 4.17
N ALA A 32 12.12 8.14 5.16
CA ALA A 32 12.81 7.13 5.95
C ALA A 32 11.83 6.22 6.70
N THR A 33 10.83 6.80 7.38
CA THR A 33 9.80 6.02 8.08
C THR A 33 8.98 5.18 7.11
N GLY A 34 8.59 5.74 5.96
CA GLY A 34 7.86 5.00 4.93
C GLY A 34 8.68 3.84 4.36
N ALA A 35 9.97 4.05 4.09
CA ALA A 35 10.88 3.01 3.63
C ALA A 35 11.07 1.91 4.67
N ALA A 36 11.20 2.27 5.95
CA ALA A 36 11.30 1.29 7.04
C ALA A 36 10.04 0.41 7.10
N LEU A 37 8.85 1.01 7.12
CA LEU A 37 7.58 0.28 7.11
C LEU A 37 7.44 -0.61 5.87
N PHE A 38 7.76 -0.08 4.71
CA PHE A 38 7.71 -0.82 3.44
C PHE A 38 8.63 -2.04 3.46
N SER A 39 9.89 -1.85 3.87
CA SER A 39 10.86 -2.94 3.98
C SER A 39 10.45 -4.00 5.00
N PHE A 40 9.84 -3.57 6.12
CA PHE A 40 9.35 -4.49 7.15
C PHE A 40 8.21 -5.35 6.61
N CYS A 41 7.20 -4.76 5.98
CA CYS A 41 6.07 -5.50 5.42
C CYS A 41 6.53 -6.48 4.32
N ILE A 42 7.39 -6.04 3.40
CA ILE A 42 7.93 -6.92 2.36
C ILE A 42 8.79 -8.02 2.96
N GLY A 43 9.61 -7.69 3.97
CA GLY A 43 10.46 -8.65 4.66
C GLY A 43 9.62 -9.76 5.31
N VAL A 44 8.55 -9.40 6.03
CA VAL A 44 7.61 -10.36 6.61
C VAL A 44 6.96 -11.21 5.52
N TYR A 45 6.44 -10.59 4.46
CA TYR A 45 5.81 -11.33 3.35
C TYR A 45 6.77 -12.33 2.69
N ALA A 46 7.96 -11.88 2.30
CA ALA A 46 8.96 -12.74 1.66
C ALA A 46 9.47 -13.83 2.61
N PHE A 47 9.66 -13.51 3.89
CA PHE A 47 10.00 -14.49 4.92
C PHE A 47 8.93 -15.57 5.02
N THR A 48 7.64 -15.18 5.05
CA THR A 48 6.55 -16.16 5.17
C THR A 48 6.47 -17.13 3.99
N ILE A 49 6.76 -16.70 2.76
CA ILE A 49 6.79 -17.60 1.59
C ILE A 49 7.86 -18.69 1.76
N ASN A 50 9.02 -18.35 2.32
CA ASN A 50 10.14 -19.28 2.49
C ASN A 50 10.02 -20.11 3.78
N ALA A 51 9.51 -19.51 4.86
CA ALA A 51 9.44 -20.13 6.18
C ALA A 51 8.23 -21.05 6.32
N VAL A 52 7.14 -20.77 5.62
CA VAL A 52 5.98 -21.67 5.56
C VAL A 52 6.21 -22.65 4.43
N GLY A 53 6.26 -23.94 4.77
CA GLY A 53 6.29 -25.01 3.77
C GLY A 53 5.08 -24.86 2.85
N GLN A 54 5.32 -24.72 1.55
CA GLN A 54 4.25 -24.67 0.57
C GLN A 54 3.60 -26.05 0.49
N ASP A 55 2.29 -26.12 0.57
CA ASP A 55 1.55 -27.38 0.49
C ASP A 55 1.66 -27.98 -0.91
N ASP A 56 1.98 -29.28 -0.99
CA ASP A 56 1.95 -30.05 -2.23
C ASP A 56 0.54 -30.64 -2.41
N PHE A 57 -0.26 -30.01 -3.26
CA PHE A 57 -1.62 -30.45 -3.57
C PHE A 57 -1.68 -31.50 -4.70
N SER A 58 -0.57 -32.17 -5.01
CA SER A 58 -0.52 -33.17 -6.09
C SER A 58 -1.43 -34.39 -5.87
N ASP A 59 -1.81 -34.68 -4.63
CA ASP A 59 -2.72 -35.77 -4.26
C ASP A 59 -4.21 -35.35 -4.28
N VAL A 60 -4.50 -34.05 -4.36
CA VAL A 60 -5.86 -33.51 -4.41
C VAL A 60 -6.42 -33.64 -5.83
N LYS A 61 -7.35 -34.59 -6.01
CA LYS A 61 -8.09 -34.77 -7.27
C LYS A 61 -9.12 -33.64 -7.43
N VAL A 62 -8.88 -32.72 -8.36
CA VAL A 62 -9.82 -31.65 -8.70
C VAL A 62 -10.88 -32.19 -9.67
N PRO A 63 -12.18 -32.15 -9.34
CA PRO A 63 -13.24 -32.56 -10.25
C PRO A 63 -13.35 -31.61 -11.44
N ASP A 64 -13.57 -32.14 -12.65
CA ASP A 64 -13.70 -31.34 -13.89
C ASP A 64 -14.91 -30.38 -13.88
N ALA A 65 -15.92 -30.67 -13.07
CA ALA A 65 -17.11 -29.83 -12.94
C ALA A 65 -17.50 -29.64 -11.46
N PRO A 66 -17.96 -28.44 -11.06
CA PRO A 66 -18.44 -28.20 -9.72
C PRO A 66 -19.61 -29.14 -9.40
N VAL A 67 -19.52 -29.83 -8.26
CA VAL A 67 -20.56 -30.77 -7.81
C VAL A 67 -21.85 -29.99 -7.61
N ALA A 68 -22.89 -30.32 -8.40
CA ALA A 68 -24.20 -29.74 -8.20
C ALA A 68 -24.66 -30.08 -6.78
N LYS A 69 -24.91 -29.05 -5.95
CA LYS A 69 -25.47 -29.22 -4.61
C LYS A 69 -26.76 -30.02 -4.75
N GLN A 70 -26.74 -31.28 -4.33
CA GLN A 70 -27.96 -32.07 -4.23
C GLN A 70 -28.84 -31.36 -3.20
N ALA A 71 -29.99 -30.86 -3.65
CA ALA A 71 -30.97 -30.23 -2.77
C ALA A 71 -31.34 -31.24 -1.68
N ALA A 72 -31.10 -30.84 -0.43
CA ALA A 72 -31.36 -31.66 0.74
C ALA A 72 -32.82 -32.15 0.72
N LYS A 73 -33.01 -33.46 0.91
CA LYS A 73 -34.31 -34.09 1.12
C LYS A 73 -34.60 -34.19 2.60
#